data_AF-A0A3D0X2M7-F1
#
_entry.id   AF-A0A3D0X2M7-F1
#
_cell.length_a   1.000
_cell.length_b   1.000
_cell.length_c   1.000
_cell.angle_alpha   90.00
_cell.angle_beta   90.00
_cell.angle_gamma   90.00
#
_symmetry.space_group_name_H-M   'P 1'
#
loop_
_entity.id
_entity.type
_entity.pdbx_description
1 polymer ?
#
loop_
_entity_poly.entity_id
_entity_poly.type
_entity_poly.pdbx_seq_one_letter_code
_entity_poly.pdbx_strand_id
1 'polypeptide(L)' 'MVCAQPQRLHLQGAVLVLHGEKAHSRYFGEDAFKKLKGENKELVIVPGASHIDLYDNKDAIPFDKLADFFKANLK' A
#
# COMPACT_ATOMS: atom_id res chain seq x y z
N MET A 1 -14.13 -18.22 32.12
CA MET A 1 -12.82 -18.41 31.47
C MET A 1 -12.96 -17.97 30.02
N VAL A 2 -12.74 -16.68 29.75
CA VAL A 2 -12.79 -16.15 28.37
C VAL A 2 -11.41 -16.39 27.78
N CYS A 3 -11.28 -17.39 26.91
CA CYS A 3 -10.07 -17.61 26.14
C CYS A 3 -9.74 -16.33 25.35
N ALA A 4 -8.45 -16.01 25.35
CA ALA A 4 -7.85 -14.82 24.76
C ALA A 4 -8.45 -14.43 23.39
N GLN A 5 -8.60 -13.13 23.16
CA GLN A 5 -8.75 -12.56 21.81
C GLN A 5 -7.42 -11.89 21.40
N PRO A 6 -6.38 -12.64 20.99
CA PRO A 6 -5.18 -12.06 20.41
C PRO A 6 -5.41 -11.82 18.91
N GLN A 7 -6.43 -11.03 18.55
CA GLN A 7 -6.83 -10.85 17.16
C GLN A 7 -7.34 -9.42 16.89
N ARG A 8 -6.46 -8.42 17.05
CA ARG A 8 -6.69 -7.04 16.56
C ARG A 8 -5.46 -6.44 15.87
N LEU A 9 -4.64 -7.27 15.22
CA LEU A 9 -3.55 -6.81 14.37
C LEU A 9 -3.66 -7.39 12.96
N HIS A 10 -4.84 -7.25 12.38
CA HIS A 10 -5.10 -7.59 10.99
C HIS A 10 -6.08 -6.55 10.45
N LEU A 11 -5.63 -5.77 9.47
CA LEU A 11 -6.51 -4.89 8.71
C LEU A 11 -7.51 -5.77 7.96
N GLN A 12 -8.79 -5.45 8.12
CA GLN A 12 -9.89 -6.17 7.47
C GLN A 12 -10.12 -5.68 6.04
N GLY A 13 -9.80 -4.42 5.75
CA GLY A 13 -9.91 -3.82 4.43
C GLY A 13 -8.74 -4.17 3.51
N ALA A 14 -8.95 -3.97 2.21
CA ALA A 14 -7.90 -4.04 1.21
C ALA A 14 -6.84 -2.98 1.46
N VAL A 15 -5.56 -3.33 1.26
CA VAL A 15 -4.45 -2.40 1.47
C VAL A 15 -3.59 -2.28 0.20
N LEU A 16 -3.46 -1.07 -0.32
CA LEU A 16 -2.51 -0.75 -1.39
C LEU A 16 -1.39 0.10 -0.81
N VAL A 17 -0.15 -0.38 -0.92
CA VAL A 17 1.07 0.38 -0.57
C VAL A 17 1.72 0.83 -1.86
N LEU A 18 2.04 2.11 -2.00
CA LEU A 18 2.59 2.69 -3.22
C LEU A 18 3.87 3.47 -2.89
N HIS A 19 4.96 3.20 -3.61
CA HIS A 19 6.23 3.91 -3.47
C HIS A 19 6.97 4.06 -4.80
N GLY A 20 7.79 5.11 -4.91
CA GLY A 20 8.75 5.26 -6.00
C GLY A 20 9.96 4.32 -5.84
N GLU A 21 10.46 3.80 -6.95
CA GLU A 21 11.62 2.89 -7.00
C GLU A 21 12.87 3.52 -6.38
N LYS A 22 13.10 4.82 -6.63
CA LYS A 22 14.27 5.59 -6.17
C LYS A 22 13.98 6.38 -4.88
N ALA A 23 12.82 6.19 -4.26
CA ALA A 23 12.47 6.89 -3.04
C ALA A 23 13.35 6.38 -1.87
N HIS A 24 14.04 7.30 -1.18
CA HIS A 24 14.77 6.96 0.06
C HIS A 24 13.84 6.32 1.10
N SER A 25 12.56 6.72 1.12
CA SER A 25 11.54 6.20 2.02
C SER A 25 10.98 4.82 1.64
N ARG A 26 11.39 4.21 0.50
CA ARG A 26 10.76 2.98 -0.03
C ARG A 26 10.76 1.82 0.97
N TYR A 27 11.81 1.71 1.78
CA TYR A 27 11.93 0.67 2.80
C TYR A 27 10.80 0.72 3.83
N PHE A 28 10.23 1.89 4.14
CA PHE A 28 9.08 1.98 5.04
C PHE A 28 7.86 1.28 4.46
N GLY A 29 7.59 1.47 3.17
CA GLY A 29 6.49 0.80 2.47
C GLY A 29 6.70 -0.71 2.35
N GLU A 30 7.90 -1.15 1.99
CA GLU A 30 8.22 -2.57 1.93
C GLU A 30 8.10 -3.25 3.30
N ASP A 31 8.57 -2.61 4.36
CA ASP A 31 8.50 -3.16 5.71
C ASP A 31 7.08 -3.14 6.26
N ALA A 32 6.29 -2.10 5.96
CA ALA A 32 4.86 -2.09 6.22
C ALA A 32 4.18 -3.26 5.50
N PHE A 33 4.44 -3.43 4.20
CA PHE A 33 3.88 -4.50 3.39
C PHE A 33 4.23 -5.90 3.92
N LYS A 34 5.47 -6.13 4.37
CA LYS A 34 5.88 -7.40 5.00
C LYS A 34 5.13 -7.67 6.31
N LYS A 35 4.84 -6.63 7.10
CA LYS A 35 4.11 -6.75 8.37
C LYS A 35 2.61 -6.96 8.19
N LEU A 36 2.03 -6.54 7.07
CA LEU A 36 0.62 -6.78 6.76
C LEU A 36 0.34 -8.30 6.64
N LYS A 37 -0.74 -8.74 7.25
CA LYS A 37 -1.21 -10.12 7.21
C LYS A 37 -2.44 -10.23 6.31
N GLY A 38 -2.55 -11.34 5.57
CA GLY A 38 -3.63 -11.58 4.61
C GLY A 38 -3.20 -11.34 3.16
N GLU A 39 -4.03 -11.82 2.24
CA GLU A 39 -3.79 -11.77 0.79
C GLU A 39 -4.36 -10.51 0.13
N ASN A 40 -5.21 -9.76 0.85
CA ASN A 40 -5.85 -8.54 0.35
C ASN A 40 -4.91 -7.31 0.47
N LYS A 41 -3.69 -7.46 -0.06
CA LYS A 41 -2.68 -6.42 -0.04
C LYS A 41 -1.89 -6.40 -1.34
N GLU A 42 -1.55 -5.20 -1.78
CA GLU A 42 -0.75 -4.96 -2.98
C GLU A 42 0.37 -3.97 -2.70
N LEU A 43 1.54 -4.18 -3.31
CA LEU A 43 2.66 -3.25 -3.30
C LEU A 43 2.93 -2.79 -4.73
N VAL A 44 2.84 -1.49 -4.97
CA VAL A 44 3.10 -0.85 -6.27
C VAL A 44 4.39 -0.06 -6.17
N ILE A 45 5.35 -0.43 -7.00
CA ILE A 45 6.61 0.29 -7.16
C ILE A 45 6.58 1.05 -8.49
N VAL A 46 6.64 2.38 -8.42
CA VAL A 46 6.65 3.27 -9.59
C VAL A 46 8.09 3.39 -10.09
N PRO A 47 8.43 2.88 -11.29
CA PRO A 47 9.79 2.92 -11.82
C PRO A 47 10.33 4.34 -11.94
N GLY A 48 11.60 4.54 -11.57
CA GLY A 48 12.27 5.83 -11.69
C GLY A 48 11.82 6.95 -10.74
N ALA A 49 10.67 6.84 -10.08
CA ALA A 49 10.13 7.88 -9.19
C ALA A 49 10.86 7.93 -7.84
N SER A 50 11.07 9.15 -7.33
CA SER A 50 11.53 9.45 -5.98
C SER A 50 10.35 9.62 -5.00
N HIS A 51 10.63 10.05 -3.76
CA HIS A 51 9.58 10.27 -2.76
C HIS A 51 8.65 11.43 -3.14
N ILE A 52 9.21 12.54 -3.62
CA ILE A 52 8.46 13.76 -3.90
C ILE A 52 7.74 13.72 -5.25
N ASP A 53 8.19 12.89 -6.19
CA ASP A 53 7.53 12.77 -7.50
C ASP A 53 6.07 12.29 -7.35
N LEU A 54 5.76 11.56 -6.29
CA LEU A 54 4.39 11.07 -6.06
C LEU A 54 3.47 12.11 -5.40
N TYR A 55 3.91 13.36 -5.21
CA TYR A 55 3.11 14.42 -4.59
C TYR A 55 2.37 15.24 -5.65
N ASP A 56 3.04 15.60 -6.75
CA ASP A 56 2.53 16.55 -7.75
C ASP A 56 2.84 16.17 -9.21
N ASN A 57 3.74 15.22 -9.47
CA ASN A 57 4.03 14.77 -10.83
C ASN A 57 2.95 13.80 -11.35
N LYS A 58 2.05 14.33 -12.17
CA LYS A 58 0.92 13.57 -12.74
C LYS A 58 1.35 12.39 -13.60
N ASP A 59 2.54 12.46 -14.21
CA ASP A 59 3.06 11.38 -15.06
C ASP A 59 3.65 10.24 -14.22
N ALA A 60 4.04 10.50 -12.96
CA ALA A 60 4.56 9.50 -12.04
C ALA A 60 3.45 8.83 -11.21
N ILE A 61 2.38 9.56 -10.88
CA ILE A 61 1.29 9.04 -10.03
C ILE A 61 0.40 8.08 -10.85
N PRO A 62 0.30 6.78 -10.49
CA PRO A 62 -0.51 5.82 -11.24
C PRO A 62 -2.00 5.92 -10.86
N PHE A 63 -2.66 7.01 -11.28
CA PHE A 63 -4.06 7.29 -10.94
C PHE A 63 -5.03 6.19 -11.35
N ASP A 64 -4.83 5.56 -12.51
CA ASP A 64 -5.70 4.49 -12.98
C ASP A 64 -5.66 3.28 -12.04
N LYS A 65 -4.46 2.89 -11.57
CA LYS A 65 -4.30 1.81 -10.59
C LYS A 65 -4.99 2.12 -9.26
N LEU A 66 -4.89 3.36 -8.79
CA LEU A 66 -5.59 3.81 -7.58
C LEU A 66 -7.11 3.74 -7.76
N ALA A 67 -7.61 4.26 -8.87
CA ALA A 67 -9.04 4.28 -9.18
C ALA A 67 -9.62 2.86 -9.28
N ASP A 68 -8.92 1.95 -9.96
CA ASP A 68 -9.34 0.56 -10.11
C ASP A 68 -9.32 -0.18 -8.77
N PHE A 69 -8.30 0.04 -7.95
CA PHE A 69 -8.23 -0.52 -6.60
C PHE A 69 -9.43 -0.08 -5.75
N PHE A 70 -9.78 1.21 -5.76
CA PHE A 70 -10.93 1.71 -5.01
C PHE A 70 -12.25 1.15 -5.55
N LYS A 71 -12.47 1.14 -6.87
CA LYS A 71 -13.69 0.58 -7.48
C LYS A 71 -13.88 -0.90 -7.14
N ALA A 72 -12.80 -1.67 -7.06
CA ALA A 72 -12.86 -3.10 -6.73
C ALA A 72 -13.21 -3.35 -5.25
N ASN A 73 -12.79 -2.46 -4.35
CA ASN A 73 -12.80 -2.71 -2.91
C ASN A 73 -13.77 -1.84 -2.09
N LEU A 74 -14.28 -0.74 -2.65
CA LEU A 74 -15.30 0.12 -2.05
C LEU A 74 -16.66 -0.15 -2.72
N LYS A 75 -17.43 -1.06 -2.13
CA LYS A 75 -18.81 -1.35 -2.53
C LYS A 75 -19.79 -0.69 -1.57
#